data_AF-A0A060YNC1-F1
#
_entry.id   AF-A0A060YNC1-F1
#
_cell.length_a   1.000
_cell.length_b   1.000
_cell.length_c   1.000
_cell.angle_alpha   90.00
_cell.angle_beta   90.00
_cell.angle_gamma   90.00
#
_symmetry.space_group_name_H-M   'P 1'
#
loop_
_entity.id
_entity.type
_entity.pdbx_description
1 polymer ?
#
loop_
_entity_poly.entity_id
_entity_poly.type
_entity_poly.pdbx_seq_one_letter_code
_entity_poly.pdbx_strand_id
1 'polypeptide(L)'
;MDNLPDTFTLGDEKKYNGFYNKPLPGQQQYLCFVLAALKDHESQKTFAASPYSDPITVKLHSGMPLHAEDPEMLWVMGPVLAVVLIIIIVIAILLFKR
;
A
#
# COMPACT_ATOMS: atom_id res chain seq x y z
N MET A 1 0.40 -19.11 23.92
CA MET A 1 -0.03 -18.10 22.93
C MET A 1 0.94 -16.95 23.05
N ASP A 2 1.63 -16.61 21.97
CA ASP A 2 2.46 -15.41 21.94
C ASP A 2 1.52 -14.20 21.81
N ASN A 3 1.37 -13.47 22.91
CA ASN A 3 0.51 -12.29 22.96
C ASN A 3 1.12 -11.15 22.12
N LEU A 4 0.30 -10.21 21.69
CA LEU A 4 0.77 -8.97 21.09
C LEU A 4 1.69 -8.25 22.12
N PRO A 5 2.81 -7.64 21.70
CA PRO A 5 3.64 -6.84 22.61
C PRO A 5 2.86 -5.67 23.21
N ASP A 6 3.35 -5.16 24.34
CA ASP A 6 2.81 -3.95 25.01
C ASP A 6 2.79 -2.73 24.08
N THR A 7 3.67 -2.68 23.07
CA THR A 7 3.69 -1.66 22.03
C THR A 7 3.71 -2.32 20.66
N PHE A 8 2.72 -1.97 19.83
CA PHE A 8 2.61 -2.41 18.44
C PHE A 8 2.86 -1.24 17.49
N THR A 9 3.97 -1.29 16.75
CA THR A 9 4.31 -0.25 15.76
C THR A 9 3.65 -0.59 14.43
N LEU A 10 2.80 0.28 13.87
CA LEU A 10 2.09 0.03 12.60
C LEU A 10 3.05 0.00 11.40
N GLY A 11 2.94 -1.03 10.56
CA GLY A 11 3.68 -1.13 9.31
C GLY A 11 5.19 -1.36 9.45
N ASP A 12 5.66 -1.94 10.56
CA ASP A 12 7.08 -2.16 10.85
C ASP A 12 7.68 -3.40 10.18
N GLU A 13 6.92 -4.07 9.31
CA GLU A 13 7.36 -5.24 8.52
C GLU A 13 7.80 -6.43 9.39
N LYS A 14 7.38 -6.47 10.66
CA LYS A 14 7.60 -7.62 11.54
C LYS A 14 6.44 -8.59 11.53
N LYS A 15 6.69 -9.80 12.03
CA LYS A 15 5.69 -10.85 12.18
C LYS A 15 5.26 -10.94 13.64
N TYR A 16 3.96 -10.83 13.88
CA TYR A 16 3.33 -10.92 15.20
C TYR A 16 2.35 -12.10 15.21
N ASN A 17 2.62 -13.12 16.02
CA ASN A 17 1.77 -14.31 16.14
C ASN A 17 1.36 -14.93 14.79
N GLY A 18 2.31 -15.03 13.84
CA GLY A 18 2.02 -15.57 12.51
C GLY A 18 1.59 -14.53 11.46
N PHE A 19 1.20 -13.32 11.86
CA PHE A 19 0.69 -12.28 10.98
C PHE A 19 1.77 -11.25 10.63
N TYR A 20 1.89 -10.90 9.35
CA TYR A 20 2.85 -9.90 8.87
C TYR A 20 2.27 -8.49 8.94
N ASN A 21 2.97 -7.58 9.63
CA ASN A 21 2.58 -6.19 9.79
C ASN A 21 3.03 -5.33 8.60
N LYS A 22 2.33 -5.52 7.48
CA LYS A 22 2.63 -4.80 6.23
C LYS A 22 2.26 -3.31 6.36
N PRO A 23 3.12 -2.38 5.90
CA PRO A 23 2.74 -0.98 5.81
C PRO A 23 1.64 -0.76 4.78
N LEU A 24 0.74 0.20 5.04
CA LEU A 24 -0.23 0.65 4.06
C LEU A 24 0.49 1.26 2.84
N PRO A 25 0.03 0.97 1.61
CA PRO A 25 0.62 1.53 0.40
C PRO A 25 0.22 3.00 0.20
N GLY A 26 1.15 3.80 -0.32
CA GLY A 26 0.91 5.20 -0.68
C GLY A 26 0.56 6.09 0.52
N GLN A 27 -0.40 7.01 0.32
CA GLN A 27 -0.86 7.98 1.35
C GLN A 27 -2.15 7.51 2.06
N GLN A 28 -2.31 6.20 2.26
CA GLN A 28 -3.44 5.66 3.00
C GLN A 28 -3.25 5.89 4.52
N GLN A 29 -4.35 6.02 5.23
CA GLN A 29 -4.37 6.24 6.68
C GLN A 29 -4.82 4.99 7.40
N TYR A 30 -4.24 4.73 8.58
CA TYR A 30 -4.65 3.61 9.41
C TYR A 30 -5.94 3.96 10.16
N LEU A 31 -6.82 2.97 10.27
CA LEU A 31 -7.98 3.00 11.15
C LEU A 31 -7.89 1.79 12.07
N CYS A 32 -8.07 2.00 13.37
CA CYS A 32 -8.01 0.95 14.36
C CYS A 32 -9.38 0.75 15.01
N PHE A 33 -9.69 -0.48 15.39
CA PHE A 33 -10.84 -0.82 16.24
C PHE A 33 -10.44 -1.94 17.20
N VAL A 34 -11.14 -2.05 18.31
CA VAL A 34 -10.91 -3.10 19.31
C VAL A 34 -12.03 -4.13 19.22
N LEU A 35 -11.64 -5.41 19.21
CA LEU A 35 -12.56 -6.54 19.29
C LEU A 35 -12.39 -7.24 20.64
N ALA A 36 -13.45 -7.32 21.42
CA ALA A 36 -13.48 -8.04 22.69
C ALA A 36 -14.28 -9.34 22.56
N ALA A 37 -13.74 -10.45 23.05
CA ALA A 37 -14.48 -11.69 23.20
C ALA A 37 -15.15 -11.73 24.58
N LEU A 38 -16.49 -11.71 24.61
CA LEU A 38 -17.28 -11.84 25.83
C LEU A 38 -17.38 -13.32 26.18
N LYS A 39 -16.97 -13.67 27.39
CA LYS A 39 -17.24 -14.99 27.97
C LYS A 39 -18.57 -14.91 28.69
N ASP A 40 -19.64 -15.36 28.05
CA ASP A 40 -20.91 -15.59 28.74
C ASP A 40 -20.93 -16.99 29.39
N HIS A 41 -21.78 -17.17 30.38
CA HIS A 41 -21.91 -18.38 31.20
C HIS A 41 -22.38 -19.61 30.40
N GLU A 42 -22.88 -19.42 29.17
CA GLU A 42 -23.43 -20.48 28.31
C GLU A 42 -22.68 -20.64 26.99
N SER A 43 -21.40 -21.05 27.02
CA SER A 43 -20.61 -21.64 25.91
C SER A 43 -20.54 -20.90 24.55
N GLN A 44 -21.26 -19.81 24.35
CA GLN A 44 -21.32 -19.03 23.11
C GLN A 44 -20.35 -17.86 23.24
N LYS A 45 -19.34 -17.85 22.36
CA LYS A 45 -18.41 -16.73 22.26
C LYS A 45 -19.09 -15.60 21.50
N THR A 46 -19.55 -14.60 22.24
CA THR A 46 -20.03 -13.33 21.67
C THR A 46 -18.84 -12.39 21.49
N PHE A 47 -18.85 -11.59 20.43
CA PHE A 47 -17.84 -10.56 20.20
C PHE A 47 -18.49 -9.18 20.18
N ALA A 48 -17.82 -8.21 20.79
CA ALA A 48 -18.17 -6.79 20.73
C ALA A 48 -17.03 -6.02 20.07
N ALA A 49 -17.38 -5.12 19.14
CA ALA A 49 -16.42 -4.27 18.44
C ALA A 49 -16.64 -2.80 18.82
N SER A 50 -15.56 -2.04 18.98
CA SER A 50 -15.63 -0.58 19.07
C SER A 50 -15.93 0.04 17.69
N PRO A 51 -16.36 1.31 17.64
CA PRO A 51 -16.21 2.13 16.44
C PRO A 51 -14.74 2.20 15.99
N TYR A 52 -14.52 2.63 14.75
CA TYR A 52 -13.19 2.95 14.25
C TYR A 52 -12.63 4.20 14.95
N SER A 53 -11.31 4.25 15.10
CA SER A 53 -10.58 5.45 15.50
C SER A 53 -10.68 6.55 14.43
N ASP A 54 -10.27 7.76 14.79
CA ASP A 54 -9.92 8.77 13.79
C ASP A 54 -8.74 8.27 12.91
N PRO A 55 -8.58 8.78 11.68
CA PRO A 55 -7.49 8.39 10.79
C PRO A 55 -6.12 8.69 11.38
N ILE A 56 -5.23 7.69 11.38
CA ILE A 56 -3.86 7.78 11.89
C ILE A 56 -2.90 7.85 10.71
N THR A 57 -2.20 8.97 10.58
CA THR A 57 -1.11 9.13 9.61
C THR A 57 0.20 8.70 10.27
N VAL A 58 0.75 7.57 9.82
CA VAL A 58 2.12 7.19 10.20
C VAL A 58 3.10 7.95 9.32
N LYS A 59 4.14 8.54 9.91
CA LYS A 59 5.29 9.00 9.15
C LYS A 59 6.01 7.75 8.68
N LEU A 60 5.70 7.30 7.46
CA LEU A 60 6.48 6.27 6.80
C LEU A 60 7.95 6.74 6.86
N HIS A 61 8.86 5.90 7.36
CA HIS A 61 10.28 6.20 7.33
C HIS A 61 10.62 6.71 5.93
N SER A 62 11.12 7.94 5.87
CA SER A 62 11.24 8.75 4.66
C SER A 62 12.16 8.12 3.63
N GLY A 63 11.59 7.22 2.84
CA GLY A 63 12.26 6.57 1.71
C GLY A 63 11.30 6.11 0.61
N MET A 64 9.98 6.19 0.82
CA MET A 64 9.04 6.00 -0.27
C MET A 64 9.06 7.27 -1.12
N PRO A 65 9.54 7.22 -2.38
CA PRO A 65 9.34 8.33 -3.27
C PRO A 65 7.83 8.58 -3.28
N LEU A 66 7.47 9.87 -3.20
CA LEU A 66 6.17 10.35 -3.62
C LEU A 66 5.74 9.53 -4.84
N HIS A 67 4.45 9.19 -4.89
CA HIS A 67 3.79 8.63 -6.05
C HIS A 67 3.99 9.55 -7.28
N ALA A 68 5.20 9.56 -7.82
CA ALA A 68 5.51 9.71 -9.21
C ALA A 68 5.50 8.26 -9.68
N GLU A 69 4.48 7.90 -10.45
CA GLU A 69 4.55 6.94 -11.55
C GLU A 69 5.74 5.99 -11.41
N ASP A 70 5.51 4.76 -10.95
CA ASP A 70 6.55 3.74 -10.71
C ASP A 70 7.77 3.98 -11.60
N PRO A 71 8.95 4.32 -11.07
CA PRO A 71 10.10 4.61 -11.91
C PRO A 71 10.41 3.44 -12.86
N GLU A 72 10.07 2.21 -12.46
CA GLU A 72 10.10 1.02 -13.33
C GLU A 72 9.24 1.17 -14.59
N MET A 73 8.07 1.77 -14.48
CA MET A 73 7.18 2.03 -15.61
C MET A 73 7.76 3.10 -16.54
N LEU A 74 8.45 4.13 -16.03
CA LEU A 74 9.16 5.10 -16.89
C LEU A 74 10.37 4.49 -17.62
N TRP A 75 11.14 3.59 -16.98
CA TRP A 75 12.22 2.85 -17.66
C TRP A 75 11.69 1.91 -18.76
N VAL A 76 10.48 1.38 -18.60
CA VAL A 76 9.82 0.51 -19.61
C VAL A 76 9.11 1.33 -20.69
N MET A 77 8.47 2.45 -20.34
CA MET A 77 7.73 3.30 -21.27
C MET A 77 8.65 4.18 -22.12
N GLY A 78 9.85 4.53 -21.64
CA GLY A 78 10.83 5.32 -22.41
C GLY A 78 11.18 4.70 -23.77
N PRO A 79 11.62 3.43 -23.82
CA PRO A 79 11.87 2.72 -25.08
C PRO A 79 10.66 2.62 -26.00
N VAL A 80 9.48 2.33 -25.43
CA VAL A 80 8.23 2.21 -26.21
C VAL A 80 7.86 3.54 -26.87
N LEU A 81 7.94 4.65 -26.12
CA LEU A 81 7.65 6.00 -26.63
C LEU A 81 8.66 6.41 -27.72
N ALA A 82 9.94 6.05 -27.56
CA ALA A 82 10.97 6.33 -28.57
C ALA A 82 10.67 5.63 -29.90
N VAL A 83 10.25 4.36 -29.88
CA VAL A 83 9.88 3.62 -31.09
C VAL A 83 8.68 4.27 -31.79
N VAL A 84 7.64 4.65 -31.05
CA VAL A 84 6.44 5.30 -31.60
C VAL A 84 6.79 6.65 -32.25
N LEU A 85 7.62 7.47 -31.60
CA LEU A 85 8.07 8.76 -32.13
C LEU A 85 8.86 8.60 -33.44
N ILE A 86 9.76 7.61 -33.51
CA ILE A 86 10.52 7.32 -34.74
C ILE A 86 9.58 6.96 -35.88
N ILE A 87 8.58 6.11 -35.65
CA ILE A 87 7.60 5.73 -36.67
C ILE A 87 6.82 6.95 -37.19
N ILE A 88 6.35 7.81 -36.27
CA ILE A 88 5.63 9.04 -36.64
C ILE A 88 6.52 9.96 -37.51
N ILE A 89 7.78 10.16 -37.11
CA ILE A 89 8.73 10.99 -37.86
C ILE A 89 9.01 10.40 -39.25
N VAL A 90 9.21 9.08 -39.34
CA VAL A 90 9.43 8.40 -40.63
C VAL A 90 8.22 8.58 -41.54
N ILE A 91 7.00 8.36 -41.05
CA ILE A 91 5.78 8.58 -41.83
C ILE A 91 5.67 10.04 -42.25
N ALA A 92 5.92 10.99 -41.36
CA ALA A 92 5.91 12.41 -41.69
C ALA A 92 6.90 12.74 -42.81
N ILE A 93 8.17 12.26 -42.72
CA ILE A 93 9.17 12.45 -43.78
C ILE A 93 8.71 11.82 -45.10
N LEU A 94 8.13 10.61 -45.07
CA LEU A 94 7.63 9.94 -46.27
C LEU A 94 6.44 10.68 -46.91
N LEU A 95 5.57 11.29 -46.10
CA LEU A 95 4.44 12.11 -46.57
C LEU A 95 4.90 13.48 -47.07
N PHE A 96 5.91 14.10 -46.45
CA PHE A 96 6.47 15.40 -46.86
C PHE A 96 7.46 15.29 -48.03
N LYS A 97 8.07 14.13 -48.26
CA LYS A 97 8.90 13.85 -49.44
C LYS A 97 8.08 13.38 -50.65
N ARG A 98 6.75 13.42 -50.57
CA ARG A 98 5.85 13.24 -51.70
C ARG A 98 5.50 14.59 -52.33
#